data_AF-A0A963QW82-F1
#
_entry.id   AF-A0A963QW82-F1
#
_cell.length_a   1.000
_cell.length_b   1.000
_cell.length_c   1.000
_cell.angle_alpha   90.00
_cell.angle_beta   90.00
_cell.angle_gamma   90.00
#
_symmetry.space_group_name_H-M   'P 1'
#
loop_
_entity.id
_entity.type
_entity.pdbx_description
1 polymer ?
#
loop_
_entity_poly.entity_id
_entity_poly.type
_entity_poly.pdbx_seq_one_letter_code
_entity_poly.pdbx_strand_id
1 'polypeptide(L)'
;MNLTELKRRPPGELLNYAEQIGIPEATTLKKADLVFAVLKRLSETGVPITGEGVLEILQDGFGFLRSPDVNYVAGPDDIYVSPSQIRRFALRTGDIVDGQVRAPKEGERYFALLRANTINFDPPEVARHRVHFENLTPYFPTQKLTLEVEGKKDTSTRVIDLVTPLGKGQRGLIVAPPRTGKTVLMQNIAHAIMANHPEVYLIVLLIDERPEEVTDMQRSVKGEVVSSTFDEPAVRHVAVAEMVIEKAKRLVEHGKDVVILLDS
;
A
#
# COMPACT_ATOMS: atom_id res chain seq x y z
N MET A 1 0.86 20.00 -3.93
CA MET A 1 2.04 19.17 -4.25
C MET A 1 1.92 17.87 -3.47
N ASN A 2 2.03 16.69 -4.09
CA ASN A 2 1.90 15.41 -3.41
C ASN A 2 3.28 14.87 -2.99
N LEU A 3 3.42 14.49 -1.72
CA LEU A 3 4.64 13.97 -1.11
C LEU A 3 5.05 12.62 -1.72
N THR A 4 4.09 11.76 -2.05
CA THR A 4 4.31 10.47 -2.70
C THR A 4 4.82 10.65 -4.13
N GLU A 5 4.26 11.60 -4.88
CA GLU A 5 4.73 11.91 -6.24
C GLU A 5 6.19 12.40 -6.25
N LEU A 6 6.56 13.26 -5.29
CA LEU A 6 7.94 13.73 -5.12
C LEU A 6 8.92 12.59 -4.85
N LYS A 7 8.53 11.63 -3.99
CA LYS A 7 9.36 10.46 -3.67
C LYS A 7 9.57 9.54 -4.87
N ARG A 8 8.58 9.42 -5.76
CA ARG A 8 8.66 8.58 -6.96
C ARG A 8 9.53 9.17 -8.07
N ARG A 9 9.86 10.47 -8.02
CA ARG A 9 10.74 11.07 -9.03
C ARG A 9 12.13 10.43 -9.02
N PRO A 10 12.74 10.23 -10.20
CA PRO A 10 14.15 9.85 -10.32
C PRO A 10 15.05 10.87 -9.61
N PRO A 11 16.19 10.45 -9.02
CA PRO A 11 17.09 11.35 -8.30
C PRO A 11 17.55 12.56 -9.13
N GLY A 12 17.84 12.37 -10.42
CA GLY A 12 18.25 13.46 -11.31
C GLY A 12 17.17 14.51 -11.54
N GLU A 13 15.91 14.08 -11.72
CA GLU A 13 14.78 15.02 -11.86
C GLU A 13 14.49 15.78 -10.56
N LEU A 14 14.60 15.09 -9.42
CA LEU A 14 14.42 15.71 -8.11
C LEU A 14 15.52 16.76 -7.84
N LEU A 15 16.77 16.47 -8.21
CA LEU A 15 17.90 17.39 -8.10
C LEU A 15 17.68 18.63 -8.97
N ASN A 16 17.36 18.45 -10.25
CA ASN A 16 17.06 19.56 -11.16
C ASN A 16 15.93 20.44 -10.63
N TYR A 17 14.88 19.82 -10.07
CA TYR A 17 13.77 20.54 -9.47
C TYR A 17 14.20 21.30 -8.21
N ALA A 18 15.04 20.70 -7.36
CA ALA A 18 15.57 21.34 -6.16
C ALA A 18 16.45 22.57 -6.48
N GLU A 19 17.26 22.49 -7.53
CA GLU A 19 18.06 23.61 -8.03
C GLU A 19 17.16 24.74 -8.57
N GLN A 20 16.11 24.40 -9.32
CA GLN A 20 15.15 25.38 -9.86
C GLN A 20 14.43 26.18 -8.76
N ILE A 21 14.12 25.56 -7.62
CA ILE A 21 13.47 26.24 -6.49
C ILE A 21 14.48 26.88 -5.50
N GLY A 22 15.78 26.82 -5.83
CA GLY A 22 16.85 27.51 -5.13
C GLY A 22 17.27 26.87 -3.81
N ILE A 23 17.29 25.54 -3.73
CA ILE A 23 17.83 24.84 -2.55
C ILE A 23 19.37 24.88 -2.57
N PRO A 24 20.03 25.44 -1.54
CA PRO A 24 21.48 25.45 -1.45
C PRO A 24 22.04 24.03 -1.34
N GLU A 25 23.18 23.77 -2.01
CA GLU A 25 23.92 22.50 -1.91
C GLU A 25 23.08 21.24 -2.19
N ALA A 26 22.07 21.33 -3.04
CA ALA A 26 21.17 20.22 -3.37
C ALA A 26 21.91 18.94 -3.83
N THR A 27 23.08 19.08 -4.44
CA THR A 27 23.93 17.97 -4.92
C THR A 27 24.58 17.13 -3.83
N THR A 28 24.75 17.66 -2.61
CA THR A 28 25.37 16.93 -1.48
C THR A 28 24.35 16.16 -0.65
N LEU A 29 23.06 16.47 -0.81
CA LEU A 29 21.97 15.88 -0.04
C LEU A 29 21.62 14.47 -0.54
N LYS A 30 21.31 13.57 0.39
CA LYS A 30 20.68 12.29 0.05
C LYS A 30 19.25 12.54 -0.42
N LYS A 31 18.66 11.59 -1.16
CA LYS A 31 17.29 11.70 -1.69
C LYS A 31 16.27 12.09 -0.63
N ALA A 32 16.33 11.50 0.56
CA ALA A 32 15.41 11.82 1.67
C ALA A 32 15.56 13.28 2.14
N ASP A 33 16.79 13.73 2.35
CA ASP A 33 17.10 15.11 2.76
C ASP A 33 16.72 16.12 1.67
N LEU A 34 16.88 15.73 0.40
CA LEU A 34 16.48 16.53 -0.75
C LEU A 34 14.96 16.68 -0.84
N VAL A 35 14.20 15.59 -0.67
CA VAL A 35 12.73 15.63 -0.59
C VAL A 35 12.31 16.54 0.57
N PHE A 36 12.97 16.41 1.73
CA PHE A 36 12.69 17.24 2.89
C PHE A 36 12.92 18.73 2.61
N ALA A 37 14.06 19.09 2.02
CA ALA A 37 14.40 20.46 1.66
C ALA A 37 13.41 21.06 0.65
N VAL A 38 13.02 20.28 -0.37
CA VAL A 38 11.99 20.66 -1.37
C VAL A 38 10.67 20.95 -0.69
N LEU A 39 10.20 20.05 0.17
CA LEU A 39 8.93 20.21 0.87
C LEU A 39 8.95 21.40 1.83
N LYS A 40 10.05 21.61 2.57
CA LYS A 40 10.21 22.77 3.45
C LYS A 40 10.10 24.08 2.66
N ARG A 41 10.79 24.16 1.52
CA ARG A 41 10.75 25.34 0.64
C ARG A 41 9.35 25.61 0.07
N LEU A 42 8.63 24.57 -0.34
CA LEU A 42 7.26 24.69 -0.85
C LEU A 42 6.24 25.06 0.25
N SER A 43 6.48 24.62 1.47
CA SER A 43 5.69 25.03 2.64
C SER A 43 5.83 26.53 2.90
N GLU A 44 7.03 27.10 2.75
CA GLU A 44 7.28 28.55 2.92
C GLU A 44 6.55 29.40 1.88
N THR A 45 6.33 28.88 0.67
CA THR A 45 5.60 29.58 -0.40
C THR A 45 4.07 29.46 -0.29
N GLY A 46 3.57 28.80 0.76
CA GLY A 46 2.14 28.65 1.02
C GLY A 46 1.46 27.57 0.17
N VAL A 47 2.22 26.75 -0.56
CA VAL A 47 1.67 25.66 -1.36
C VAL A 47 1.24 24.51 -0.42
N PRO A 48 -0.03 24.08 -0.44
CA PRO A 48 -0.46 22.95 0.37
C PRO A 48 0.23 21.66 -0.11
N ILE A 49 0.83 20.96 0.85
CA ILE A 49 1.45 19.66 0.64
C ILE A 49 0.43 18.60 1.06
N THR A 50 0.22 17.59 0.23
CA THR A 50 -0.59 16.42 0.57
C THR A 50 0.29 15.19 0.68
N GLY A 51 -0.13 14.21 1.49
CA GLY A 51 0.53 12.93 1.63
C GLY A 51 -0.50 11.84 1.89
N GLU A 52 -0.19 10.66 1.38
CA GLU A 52 -0.98 9.45 1.53
C GLU A 52 -0.13 8.36 2.18
N GLY A 53 -0.74 7.54 3.04
CA GLY A 53 -0.14 6.31 3.52
C GLY A 53 -1.11 5.49 4.36
N VAL A 54 -0.65 4.31 4.76
CA VAL A 54 -1.41 3.37 5.59
C VAL A 54 -1.04 3.60 7.05
N LEU A 55 -2.02 3.87 7.90
CA LEU A 55 -1.80 4.16 9.30
C LEU A 55 -1.33 2.91 10.06
N GLU A 56 -0.24 3.06 10.80
CA GLU A 56 0.20 2.15 11.86
C GLU A 56 0.12 2.90 13.20
N ILE A 57 -0.72 2.42 14.12
CA ILE A 57 -0.83 2.97 15.47
C ILE A 57 0.13 2.21 16.39
N LEU A 58 0.98 2.95 17.09
CA LEU A 58 1.93 2.40 18.07
C LEU A 58 1.29 2.30 19.46
N GLN A 59 1.96 1.59 20.37
CA GLN A 59 1.47 1.33 21.73
C GLN A 59 1.16 2.61 22.52
N ASP A 60 1.91 3.68 22.27
CA ASP A 60 1.72 5.00 22.91
C ASP A 60 0.52 5.79 22.36
N GLY A 61 -0.23 5.22 21.41
CA GLY A 61 -1.49 5.77 20.89
C GLY A 61 -1.34 6.84 19.81
N PHE A 62 -0.12 7.22 19.44
CA PHE A 62 0.15 7.95 18.20
C PHE A 62 0.45 6.97 17.06
N GLY A 63 0.47 7.46 15.82
CA GLY A 63 0.74 6.59 14.67
C GLY A 63 1.53 7.27 13.57
N PHE A 64 1.91 6.47 12.59
CA PHE A 64 2.59 6.91 11.38
C PHE A 64 1.86 6.40 10.14
N LEU A 65 1.74 7.24 9.11
CA LEU A 65 1.34 6.79 7.79
C LEU A 65 2.57 6.20 7.09
N ARG A 66 2.56 4.89 6.91
CA ARG A 66 3.59 4.12 6.22
C ARG A 66 3.32 4.09 4.73
N SER A 67 4.37 4.19 3.92
CA SER A 67 4.23 4.14 2.47
C SER A 67 4.27 2.70 1.92
N PRO A 68 3.38 2.34 0.98
CA PRO A 68 3.46 1.07 0.27
C PRO A 68 4.72 0.95 -0.60
N ASP A 69 5.26 2.08 -1.09
CA ASP A 69 6.45 2.11 -1.97
C ASP A 69 7.71 1.59 -1.27
N VAL A 70 7.71 1.57 0.06
CA VAL A 70 8.80 1.03 0.90
C VAL A 70 8.30 -0.14 1.74
N ASN A 71 7.30 -0.90 1.25
CA ASN A 71 6.79 -2.11 1.89
C ASN A 71 6.33 -1.91 3.35
N TYR A 72 5.79 -0.73 3.68
CA TYR A 72 5.41 -0.37 5.05
C TYR A 72 6.58 -0.44 6.06
N VAL A 73 7.81 -0.21 5.61
CA VAL A 73 8.98 -0.02 6.49
C VAL A 73 8.86 1.34 7.18
N ALA A 74 9.26 1.39 8.46
CA ALA A 74 9.39 2.65 9.18
C ALA A 74 10.49 3.52 8.55
N GLY A 75 10.10 4.72 8.08
CA GLY A 75 10.98 5.66 7.38
C GLY A 75 11.08 7.01 8.11
N PRO A 76 12.17 7.76 7.88
CA PRO A 76 12.29 9.14 8.37
C PRO A 76 11.27 10.09 7.71
N ASP A 77 10.70 9.67 6.59
CA ASP A 77 9.76 10.38 5.73
C ASP A 77 8.30 9.97 5.95
N ASP A 78 8.03 9.24 7.04
CA ASP A 78 6.69 8.89 7.49
C ASP A 78 5.95 10.11 8.06
N ILE A 79 4.62 10.05 7.96
CA ILE A 79 3.74 11.14 8.40
C ILE A 79 3.20 10.80 9.78
N TYR A 80 3.59 11.57 10.78
CA TYR A 80 3.07 11.52 12.13
C TYR A 80 1.57 11.85 12.18
N VAL A 81 0.81 11.02 12.89
CA VAL A 81 -0.59 11.20 13.20
C VAL A 81 -0.78 11.24 14.70
N SER A 82 -1.35 12.34 15.19
CA SER A 82 -1.52 12.53 16.63
C SER A 82 -2.63 11.65 17.22
N PRO A 83 -2.56 11.28 18.52
CA PRO A 83 -3.64 10.57 19.20
C PRO A 83 -4.97 11.30 19.16
N SER A 84 -4.95 12.63 19.03
CA SER A 84 -6.15 13.45 18.90
C SER A 84 -6.86 13.24 17.57
N GLN A 85 -6.11 13.12 16.46
CA GLN A 85 -6.64 12.86 15.13
C GLN A 85 -7.15 11.43 15.01
N ILE A 86 -6.39 10.47 15.54
CA ILE A 86 -6.78 9.05 15.61
C ILE A 86 -8.15 8.92 16.30
N ARG A 87 -8.31 9.52 17.48
CA ARG A 87 -9.59 9.51 18.21
C ARG A 87 -10.69 10.27 17.46
N ARG A 88 -10.38 11.46 16.91
CA ARG A 88 -11.36 12.29 16.20
C ARG A 88 -11.96 11.56 15.00
N PHE A 89 -11.17 10.84 14.22
CA PHE A 89 -11.65 10.17 13.01
C PHE A 89 -11.92 8.67 13.22
N ALA A 90 -11.83 8.17 14.46
CA ALA A 90 -11.95 6.75 14.78
C ALA A 90 -11.04 5.86 13.90
N LEU A 91 -9.81 6.35 13.69
CA LEU A 91 -8.81 5.66 12.88
C LEU A 91 -8.32 4.39 13.59
N ARG A 92 -7.97 3.38 12.80
CA ARG A 92 -7.34 2.14 13.23
C ARG A 92 -6.15 1.83 12.34
N THR A 93 -5.24 0.98 12.83
CA THR A 93 -4.18 0.43 11.99
C THR A 93 -4.77 -0.18 10.72
N GLY A 94 -4.12 0.07 9.59
CA GLY A 94 -4.57 -0.31 8.25
C GLY A 94 -5.36 0.79 7.51
N ASP A 95 -5.82 1.85 8.18
CA ASP A 95 -6.58 2.90 7.48
C ASP A 95 -5.67 3.65 6.51
N ILE A 96 -6.09 3.73 5.24
CA ILE A 96 -5.45 4.57 4.23
C ILE A 96 -5.90 6.00 4.48
N VAL A 97 -4.96 6.90 4.76
CA VAL A 97 -5.26 8.31 4.99
C VAL A 97 -4.54 9.14 3.95
N ASP A 98 -5.30 9.88 3.14
CA ASP A 98 -4.78 10.99 2.34
C ASP A 98 -5.16 12.30 3.02
N GLY A 99 -4.22 13.24 3.09
CA GLY A 99 -4.47 14.50 3.73
C GLY A 99 -3.40 15.54 3.52
N GLN A 100 -3.71 16.77 3.93
CA GLN A 100 -2.75 17.84 3.99
C GLN A 100 -1.73 17.57 5.09
N VAL A 101 -0.45 17.68 4.76
CA VAL A 101 0.68 17.50 5.67
C VAL A 101 1.45 18.80 5.83
N ARG A 102 2.16 18.92 6.95
CA ARG A 102 3.10 20.02 7.21
C ARG A 102 4.48 19.47 7.51
N ALA A 103 5.50 20.26 7.18
CA ALA A 103 6.86 20.00 7.60
C ALA A 103 6.97 20.02 9.14
N PRO A 104 7.94 19.28 9.72
CA PRO A 104 8.24 19.38 11.13
C PRO A 104 8.68 20.79 11.52
N LYS A 105 8.24 21.23 12.70
CA LYS A 105 8.73 22.44 13.36
C LYS A 105 10.07 22.17 14.06
N GLU A 106 10.66 23.22 14.60
CA GLU A 106 11.88 23.11 15.40
C GLU A 106 11.69 22.11 16.55
N GLY A 107 12.56 21.09 16.61
CA GLY A 107 12.47 19.98 17.57
C GLY A 107 11.63 18.78 17.12
N GLU A 108 10.85 18.88 16.03
CA GLU A 108 10.13 17.75 15.45
C GLU A 108 10.98 17.04 14.38
N ARG A 109 10.81 15.72 14.23
CA ARG A 109 11.57 14.90 13.25
C ARG A 109 10.77 14.48 12.01
N TYR A 110 9.45 14.43 12.11
CA TYR A 110 8.57 13.84 11.10
C TYR A 110 7.61 14.87 10.51
N PHE A 111 7.17 14.64 9.28
CA PHE A 111 6.01 15.35 8.75
C PHE A 111 4.80 15.06 9.61
N ALA A 112 3.90 16.02 9.77
CA ALA A 112 2.69 15.82 10.57
C ALA A 112 1.44 16.01 9.70
N LEU A 113 0.46 15.13 9.90
CA LEU A 113 -0.86 15.30 9.29
C LEU A 113 -1.50 16.56 9.87
N LEU A 114 -1.92 17.49 9.01
CA LEU A 114 -2.67 18.68 9.39
C LEU A 114 -4.18 18.41 9.32
N ARG A 115 -4.63 17.85 8.20
CA ARG A 115 -6.05 17.57 7.93
C ARG A 115 -6.17 16.32 7.05
N ALA A 116 -7.02 15.38 7.44
CA ALA A 116 -7.41 14.27 6.57
C ALA A 116 -8.40 14.77 5.51
N ASN A 117 -8.13 14.46 4.24
CA ASN A 117 -9.00 14.73 3.11
C ASN A 117 -9.88 13.52 2.82
N THR A 118 -9.30 12.32 2.80
CA THR A 118 -10.03 11.06 2.62
C THR A 118 -9.48 9.99 3.57
N ILE A 119 -10.33 9.02 3.90
CA ILE A 119 -9.99 7.81 4.65
C ILE A 119 -10.53 6.61 3.87
N ASN A 120 -9.67 5.67 3.49
CA ASN A 120 -10.00 4.51 2.66
C ASN A 120 -10.75 4.89 1.37
N PHE A 121 -10.33 5.98 0.74
CA PHE A 121 -10.92 6.56 -0.49
C PHE A 121 -12.31 7.19 -0.33
N ASP A 122 -12.84 7.29 0.90
CA ASP A 122 -14.10 7.94 1.21
C ASP A 122 -13.91 9.23 2.03
N PRO A 123 -14.92 10.11 2.10
CA PRO A 123 -14.90 11.25 3.02
C PRO A 123 -14.70 10.81 4.48
N PRO A 124 -13.93 11.57 5.31
CA PRO A 124 -13.59 11.17 6.68
C PRO A 124 -14.79 10.92 7.60
N GLU A 125 -15.94 11.50 7.29
CA GLU A 125 -17.19 11.32 8.03
C GLU A 125 -17.70 9.87 7.95
N VAL A 126 -17.46 9.17 6.84
CA VAL A 126 -17.90 7.79 6.62
C VAL A 126 -17.21 6.82 7.57
N ALA A 127 -15.91 7.04 7.84
CA ALA A 127 -15.09 6.17 8.68
C ALA A 127 -15.61 6.02 10.12
N ARG A 128 -16.42 6.97 10.62
CA ARG A 128 -17.04 6.91 11.95
C ARG A 128 -18.25 5.99 12.03
N HIS A 129 -18.91 5.75 10.90
CA HIS A 129 -20.16 4.99 10.84
C HIS A 129 -20.00 3.59 10.25
N ARG A 130 -18.77 3.20 9.90
CA ARG A 130 -18.46 1.86 9.38
C ARG A 130 -18.72 0.79 10.43
N VAL A 131 -19.15 -0.38 9.96
CA VAL A 131 -19.23 -1.59 10.79
C VAL A 131 -17.83 -2.20 10.85
N HIS A 132 -17.41 -2.59 12.05
CA HIS A 132 -16.13 -3.29 12.24
C HIS A 132 -16.13 -4.64 11.51
N PHE A 133 -14.99 -5.01 10.92
CA PHE A 133 -14.84 -6.25 10.16
C PHE A 133 -15.29 -7.47 10.96
N GLU A 134 -14.96 -7.52 12.24
CA GLU A 134 -15.30 -8.59 13.17
C GLU A 134 -16.80 -8.74 13.41
N ASN A 135 -17.58 -7.69 13.15
CA ASN A 135 -19.04 -7.69 13.31
C ASN A 135 -19.77 -8.04 12.00
N LEU A 136 -19.05 -8.18 10.88
CA LEU A 136 -19.65 -8.60 9.62
C LEU A 136 -20.04 -10.08 9.71
N THR A 137 -21.19 -10.42 9.14
CA THR A 137 -21.64 -11.82 9.09
C THR A 137 -20.86 -12.55 7.98
N PRO A 138 -20.04 -13.55 8.30
CA PRO A 138 -19.34 -14.33 7.28
C PRO A 138 -20.35 -15.12 6.44
N TYR A 139 -20.12 -15.18 5.13
CA TYR A 139 -20.96 -15.93 4.22
C TYR A 139 -20.13 -16.56 3.10
N PHE A 140 -20.70 -17.55 2.41
CA PHE A 140 -20.03 -18.17 1.27
C PHE A 140 -19.93 -17.20 0.08
N PRO A 141 -18.89 -17.33 -0.76
CA PRO A 141 -18.80 -16.55 -2.00
C PRO A 141 -20.02 -16.77 -2.89
N THR A 142 -20.71 -15.68 -3.26
CA THR A 142 -21.89 -15.70 -4.12
C THR A 142 -21.62 -15.11 -5.52
N GLN A 143 -20.49 -14.42 -5.67
CA GLN A 143 -20.07 -13.81 -6.93
C GLN A 143 -18.76 -14.46 -7.40
N LYS A 144 -18.74 -14.94 -8.64
CA LYS A 144 -17.57 -15.58 -9.26
C LYS A 144 -16.55 -14.54 -9.70
N LEU A 145 -15.27 -14.81 -9.47
CA LEU A 145 -14.15 -14.12 -10.09
C LEU A 145 -13.76 -14.89 -11.37
N THR A 146 -14.30 -14.50 -12.51
CA THR A 146 -13.92 -15.08 -13.82
C THR A 146 -12.47 -14.76 -14.14
N LEU A 147 -11.66 -15.79 -14.41
CA LEU A 147 -10.23 -15.66 -14.67
C LEU A 147 -9.85 -15.88 -16.14
N GLU A 148 -10.74 -16.47 -16.95
CA GLU A 148 -10.54 -16.58 -18.39
C GLU A 148 -10.39 -15.19 -19.02
N VAL A 149 -9.30 -15.01 -19.77
CA VAL A 149 -9.02 -13.79 -20.55
C VAL A 149 -8.89 -14.18 -22.01
N GLU A 150 -9.75 -13.63 -22.86
CA GLU A 150 -9.77 -13.94 -24.30
C GLU A 150 -8.44 -13.61 -24.98
N GLY A 151 -8.03 -14.45 -25.94
CA GLY A 151 -6.82 -14.22 -26.74
C GLY A 151 -5.49 -14.58 -26.04
N LYS A 152 -5.51 -15.03 -24.77
CA LYS A 152 -4.31 -15.56 -24.10
C LYS A 152 -4.04 -17.00 -24.54
N LYS A 153 -2.78 -17.30 -24.87
CA LYS A 153 -2.32 -18.66 -25.21
C LYS A 153 -2.31 -19.58 -23.98
N ASP A 154 -2.03 -19.01 -22.81
CA ASP A 154 -2.03 -19.74 -21.54
C ASP A 154 -3.46 -20.13 -21.16
N THR A 155 -3.65 -21.40 -20.77
CA THR A 155 -4.97 -21.98 -20.47
C THR A 155 -5.18 -22.20 -18.97
N SER A 156 -4.21 -21.83 -18.12
CA SER A 156 -4.25 -22.12 -16.68
C SER A 156 -5.47 -21.49 -15.99
N THR A 157 -5.79 -20.24 -16.32
CA THR A 157 -6.95 -19.54 -15.74
C THR A 157 -8.29 -20.15 -16.17
N ARG A 158 -8.38 -20.64 -17.42
CA ARG A 158 -9.55 -21.38 -17.93
C ARG A 158 -9.74 -22.70 -17.18
N VAL A 159 -8.63 -23.41 -16.92
CA VAL A 159 -8.67 -24.65 -16.13
C VAL A 159 -9.13 -24.37 -14.70
N ILE A 160 -8.64 -23.31 -14.05
CA ILE A 160 -9.11 -22.89 -12.72
C ILE A 160 -10.62 -22.61 -12.76
N ASP A 161 -11.09 -21.85 -13.74
CA ASP A 161 -12.50 -21.48 -13.87
C ASP A 161 -13.45 -22.68 -14.01
N LEU A 162 -12.96 -23.80 -14.55
CA LEU A 162 -13.71 -25.04 -14.76
C LEU A 162 -13.61 -26.01 -13.57
N VAL A 163 -12.42 -26.15 -12.98
CA VAL A 163 -12.14 -27.20 -11.98
C VAL A 163 -12.31 -26.68 -10.55
N THR A 164 -11.87 -25.45 -10.29
CA THR A 164 -11.85 -24.84 -8.96
C THR A 164 -12.21 -23.34 -9.06
N PRO A 165 -13.46 -22.99 -9.40
CA PRO A 165 -13.85 -21.60 -9.60
C PRO A 165 -13.61 -20.78 -8.33
N LEU A 166 -13.05 -19.58 -8.50
CA LEU A 166 -12.83 -18.63 -7.40
C LEU A 166 -13.99 -17.63 -7.31
N GLY A 167 -14.30 -17.18 -6.10
CA GLY A 167 -15.33 -16.18 -5.85
C GLY A 167 -14.87 -15.08 -4.90
N LYS A 168 -15.63 -13.99 -4.82
CA LYS A 168 -15.37 -12.88 -3.89
C LYS A 168 -15.51 -13.37 -2.44
N GLY A 169 -14.42 -13.28 -1.67
CA GLY A 169 -14.32 -13.85 -0.32
C GLY A 169 -13.83 -15.31 -0.27
N GLN A 170 -13.41 -15.90 -1.39
CA GLN A 170 -12.86 -17.25 -1.42
C GLN A 170 -11.54 -17.34 -0.65
N ARG A 171 -11.41 -18.39 0.17
CA ARG A 171 -10.13 -18.82 0.74
C ARG A 171 -9.62 -20.02 -0.03
N GLY A 172 -8.47 -19.88 -0.68
CA GLY A 172 -7.85 -20.92 -1.50
C GLY A 172 -6.42 -21.22 -1.06
N LEU A 173 -5.92 -22.39 -1.42
CA LEU A 173 -4.53 -22.80 -1.23
C LEU A 173 -4.05 -23.44 -2.52
N ILE A 174 -2.98 -22.90 -3.11
CA ILE A 174 -2.32 -23.50 -4.27
C ILE A 174 -1.21 -24.41 -3.74
N VAL A 175 -1.44 -25.72 -3.78
CA VAL A 175 -0.44 -26.71 -3.37
C VAL A 175 0.44 -27.04 -4.56
N ALA A 176 1.72 -26.69 -4.47
CA ALA A 176 2.67 -26.82 -5.56
C ALA A 176 4.05 -27.26 -5.03
N PRO A 177 4.66 -28.35 -5.56
CA PRO A 177 6.06 -28.66 -5.30
C PRO A 177 6.99 -27.54 -5.82
N PRO A 178 8.24 -27.45 -5.33
CA PRO A 178 9.22 -26.51 -5.86
C PRO A 178 9.38 -26.64 -7.38
N ARG A 179 9.52 -25.49 -8.07
CA ARG A 179 9.77 -25.41 -9.53
C ARG A 179 8.64 -25.96 -10.42
N THR A 180 7.39 -25.89 -9.98
CA THR A 180 6.21 -26.34 -10.75
C THR A 180 5.39 -25.20 -11.38
N GLY A 181 5.90 -23.97 -11.35
CA GLY A 181 5.24 -22.82 -11.97
C GLY A 181 4.23 -22.08 -11.07
N LYS A 182 4.31 -22.24 -9.74
CA LYS A 182 3.53 -21.49 -8.74
C LYS A 182 3.47 -19.99 -9.06
N THR A 183 4.64 -19.38 -9.26
CA THR A 183 4.79 -17.93 -9.54
C THR A 183 4.08 -17.52 -10.83
N VAL A 184 4.25 -18.30 -11.91
CA VAL A 184 3.60 -18.04 -13.21
C VAL A 184 2.09 -18.15 -13.09
N LEU A 185 1.59 -19.16 -12.37
CA LEU A 185 0.16 -19.33 -12.11
C LEU A 185 -0.40 -18.14 -11.33
N MET A 186 0.31 -17.69 -10.29
CA MET A 186 -0.10 -16.54 -9.48
C MET A 186 -0.10 -15.24 -10.29
N GLN A 187 0.90 -15.02 -11.16
CA GLN A 187 0.91 -13.89 -12.11
C GLN A 187 -0.28 -13.94 -13.07
N ASN A 188 -0.61 -15.12 -13.59
CA ASN A 188 -1.76 -15.30 -14.47
C ASN A 188 -3.08 -14.97 -13.76
N ILE A 189 -3.24 -15.40 -12.49
CA ILE A 189 -4.40 -15.03 -11.66
C ILE A 189 -4.46 -13.52 -11.42
N ALA A 190 -3.33 -12.90 -11.06
CA ALA A 190 -3.24 -11.45 -10.86
C ALA A 190 -3.67 -10.67 -12.11
N HIS A 191 -3.12 -11.02 -13.27
CA HIS A 191 -3.45 -10.39 -14.55
C HIS A 191 -4.92 -10.59 -14.93
N ALA A 192 -5.47 -11.78 -14.66
CA ALA A 192 -6.87 -12.07 -14.95
C ALA A 192 -7.83 -11.25 -14.07
N ILE A 193 -7.54 -11.15 -12.76
CA ILE A 193 -8.31 -10.30 -11.85
C ILE A 193 -8.25 -8.85 -12.31
N MET A 194 -7.06 -8.33 -12.64
CA MET A 194 -6.92 -6.95 -13.12
C MET A 194 -7.66 -6.67 -14.43
N ALA A 195 -7.72 -7.65 -15.35
CA ALA A 195 -8.37 -7.50 -16.63
C ALA A 195 -9.91 -7.58 -16.52
N ASN A 196 -10.39 -8.55 -15.74
CA ASN A 196 -11.82 -8.88 -15.68
C ASN A 196 -12.56 -8.21 -14.52
N HIS A 197 -11.85 -7.88 -13.44
CA HIS A 197 -12.40 -7.31 -12.20
C HIS A 197 -11.58 -6.09 -11.74
N PRO A 198 -11.50 -5.01 -12.55
CA PRO A 198 -10.70 -3.83 -12.23
C PRO A 198 -11.18 -3.09 -10.98
N GLU A 199 -12.38 -3.40 -10.47
CA GLU A 199 -12.91 -2.87 -9.21
C GLU A 199 -12.32 -3.54 -7.97
N VAL A 200 -11.72 -4.73 -8.12
CA VAL A 200 -11.11 -5.49 -7.03
C VAL A 200 -9.76 -4.87 -6.68
N TYR A 201 -9.58 -4.58 -5.39
CA TYR A 201 -8.30 -4.12 -4.86
C TYR A 201 -7.34 -5.31 -4.74
N LEU A 202 -6.40 -5.42 -5.69
CA LEU A 202 -5.42 -6.51 -5.74
C LEU A 202 -4.14 -6.15 -4.99
N ILE A 203 -3.79 -6.98 -4.01
CA ILE A 203 -2.52 -6.93 -3.28
C ILE A 203 -1.75 -8.22 -3.56
N VAL A 204 -0.50 -8.12 -3.98
CA VAL A 204 0.44 -9.24 -4.02
C VAL A 204 1.39 -9.09 -2.85
N LEU A 205 1.40 -10.06 -1.94
CA LEU A 205 2.25 -10.08 -0.75
C LEU A 205 3.29 -11.18 -0.91
N LEU A 206 4.57 -10.81 -0.93
CA LEU A 206 5.71 -11.72 -1.07
C LEU A 206 6.53 -11.75 0.23
N ILE A 207 6.61 -12.90 0.88
CA ILE A 207 7.32 -13.06 2.17
C ILE A 207 8.43 -14.09 1.99
N ASP A 208 9.60 -13.84 2.57
CA ASP A 208 10.77 -14.75 2.53
C ASP A 208 11.18 -15.16 1.09
N GLU A 209 10.82 -14.33 0.10
CA GLU A 209 11.08 -14.58 -1.31
C GLU A 209 12.35 -13.90 -1.81
N ARG A 210 12.83 -14.37 -2.97
CA ARG A 210 14.08 -13.86 -3.55
C ARG A 210 13.90 -12.46 -4.17
N PRO A 211 14.89 -11.55 -4.04
CA PRO A 211 14.81 -10.20 -4.62
C PRO A 211 14.51 -10.16 -6.13
N GLU A 212 15.05 -11.10 -6.89
CA GLU A 212 14.79 -11.20 -8.34
C GLU A 212 13.35 -11.60 -8.66
N GLU A 213 12.73 -12.45 -7.84
CA GLU A 213 11.33 -12.88 -8.00
C GLU A 213 10.37 -11.75 -7.61
N VAL A 214 10.71 -11.00 -6.55
CA VAL A 214 10.03 -9.75 -6.17
C VAL A 214 10.06 -8.75 -7.32
N THR A 215 11.23 -8.53 -7.91
CA THR A 215 11.41 -7.58 -9.01
C THR A 215 10.61 -7.99 -10.25
N ASP A 216 10.59 -9.28 -10.58
CA ASP A 216 9.79 -9.81 -11.69
C ASP A 216 8.29 -9.58 -11.46
N MET A 217 7.79 -9.87 -10.26
CA MET A 217 6.40 -9.63 -9.88
C MET A 217 6.02 -8.14 -9.96
N GLN A 218 6.87 -7.25 -9.43
CA GLN A 218 6.65 -5.80 -9.48
C GLN A 218 6.59 -5.23 -10.91
N ARG A 219 7.36 -5.80 -11.83
CA ARG A 219 7.35 -5.39 -13.25
C ARG A 219 6.13 -5.97 -14.00
N SER A 220 5.67 -7.15 -13.59
CA SER A 220 4.61 -7.88 -14.26
C SER A 220 3.21 -7.41 -13.83
N VAL A 221 2.99 -7.18 -12.54
CA VAL A 221 1.67 -6.86 -11.97
C VAL A 221 1.55 -5.35 -11.75
N LYS A 222 0.62 -4.71 -12.48
CA LYS A 222 0.30 -3.28 -12.28
C LYS A 222 -0.69 -3.10 -11.12
N GLY A 223 -0.27 -3.54 -9.93
CA GLY A 223 -1.03 -3.49 -8.70
C GLY A 223 -0.13 -3.20 -7.51
N GLU A 224 -0.67 -3.30 -6.31
CA GLU A 224 0.12 -3.14 -5.10
C GLU A 224 0.91 -4.43 -4.83
N VAL A 225 2.24 -4.36 -4.96
CA VAL A 225 3.14 -5.47 -4.67
C VAL A 225 3.96 -5.10 -3.44
N VAL A 226 3.71 -5.81 -2.33
CA VAL A 226 4.37 -5.61 -1.04
C VAL A 226 5.26 -6.80 -0.78
N SER A 227 6.51 -6.57 -0.37
CA SER A 227 7.46 -7.64 -0.13
C SER A 227 8.31 -7.50 1.13
N SER A 228 8.73 -8.64 1.66
CA SER A 228 9.80 -8.77 2.64
C SER A 228 10.69 -9.93 2.20
N THR A 229 11.87 -9.65 1.66
CA THR A 229 12.78 -10.66 1.13
C THR A 229 13.40 -11.52 2.24
N PHE A 230 14.00 -12.65 1.88
CA PHE A 230 14.66 -13.57 2.83
C PHE A 230 15.82 -12.95 3.64
N ASP A 231 16.33 -11.79 3.20
CA ASP A 231 17.37 -11.03 3.93
C ASP A 231 16.83 -10.36 5.21
N GLU A 232 15.50 -10.24 5.33
CA GLU A 232 14.84 -9.59 6.45
C GLU A 232 14.56 -10.58 7.60
N PRO A 233 14.55 -10.14 8.87
CA PRO A 233 14.25 -11.02 9.99
C PRO A 233 12.76 -11.43 10.04
N ALA A 234 12.44 -12.58 10.64
CA ALA A 234 11.06 -13.06 10.75
C ALA A 234 10.08 -12.05 11.39
N VAL A 235 10.55 -11.23 12.34
CA VAL A 235 9.74 -10.14 12.95
C VAL A 235 9.27 -9.15 11.88
N ARG A 236 10.09 -8.90 10.86
CA ARG A 236 9.75 -8.04 9.73
C ARG A 236 8.66 -8.67 8.87
N HIS A 237 8.79 -9.96 8.55
CA HIS A 237 7.77 -10.68 7.78
C HIS A 237 6.39 -10.59 8.44
N VAL A 238 6.34 -10.81 9.75
CA VAL A 238 5.10 -10.70 10.54
C VAL A 238 4.54 -9.29 10.47
N ALA A 239 5.36 -8.27 10.74
CA ALA A 239 4.90 -6.87 10.73
C ALA A 239 4.33 -6.45 9.36
N VAL A 240 4.96 -6.85 8.25
CA VAL A 240 4.48 -6.54 6.90
C VAL A 240 3.15 -7.26 6.62
N ALA A 241 3.04 -8.54 6.97
CA ALA A 241 1.82 -9.30 6.80
C ALA A 241 0.66 -8.73 7.64
N GLU A 242 0.93 -8.32 8.88
CA GLU A 242 -0.04 -7.65 9.77
C GLU A 242 -0.54 -6.33 9.19
N MET A 243 0.36 -5.50 8.64
CA MET A 243 -0.04 -4.25 7.98
C MET A 243 -0.93 -4.49 6.76
N VAL A 244 -0.58 -5.49 5.93
CA VAL A 244 -1.36 -5.83 4.73
C VAL A 244 -2.75 -6.36 5.09
N ILE A 245 -2.85 -7.27 6.07
CA ILE A 245 -4.15 -7.82 6.47
C ILE A 245 -5.03 -6.76 7.15
N GLU A 246 -4.47 -5.89 7.99
CA GLU A 246 -5.24 -4.81 8.60
C GLU A 246 -5.74 -3.83 7.54
N LYS A 247 -4.90 -3.45 6.56
CA LYS A 247 -5.34 -2.64 5.41
C LYS A 247 -6.49 -3.29 4.65
N ALA A 248 -6.37 -4.58 4.34
CA ALA A 248 -7.43 -5.31 3.63
C ALA A 248 -8.75 -5.32 4.41
N LYS A 249 -8.72 -5.54 5.73
CA LYS A 249 -9.92 -5.45 6.58
C LYS A 249 -10.54 -4.06 6.52
N ARG A 250 -9.74 -2.99 6.64
CA ARG A 250 -10.24 -1.60 6.57
C ARG A 250 -10.92 -1.31 5.22
N LEU A 251 -10.37 -1.80 4.12
CA LEU A 251 -11.01 -1.69 2.80
C LEU A 251 -12.33 -2.46 2.72
N VAL A 252 -12.40 -3.68 3.26
CA VAL A 252 -13.64 -4.48 3.29
C VAL A 252 -14.73 -3.82 4.15
N GLU A 253 -14.36 -3.18 5.26
CA GLU A 253 -15.30 -2.40 6.09
C GLU A 253 -15.93 -1.22 5.32
N HIS A 254 -15.29 -0.76 4.25
CA HIS A 254 -15.78 0.25 3.31
C HIS A 254 -16.45 -0.37 2.06
N GLY A 255 -16.77 -1.67 2.10
CA GLY A 255 -17.47 -2.36 1.02
C GLY A 255 -16.61 -2.60 -0.23
N LYS A 256 -15.28 -2.55 -0.12
CA LYS A 256 -14.38 -2.90 -1.22
C LYS A 256 -14.13 -4.40 -1.26
N ASP A 257 -14.09 -4.96 -2.46
CA ASP A 257 -13.59 -6.31 -2.69
C ASP A 257 -12.05 -6.27 -2.71
N VAL A 258 -11.41 -7.08 -1.86
CA VAL A 258 -9.96 -7.15 -1.75
C VAL A 258 -9.50 -8.58 -2.02
N VAL A 259 -8.48 -8.73 -2.86
CA VAL A 259 -7.78 -10.01 -3.09
C VAL A 259 -6.33 -9.86 -2.65
N ILE A 260 -5.88 -10.74 -1.76
CA ILE A 260 -4.47 -10.90 -1.41
C ILE A 260 -3.95 -12.17 -2.05
N LEU A 261 -2.97 -12.05 -2.95
CA LEU A 261 -2.17 -13.15 -3.44
C LEU A 261 -0.90 -13.22 -2.59
N LEU A 262 -0.87 -14.16 -1.64
CA LEU A 262 0.24 -14.37 -0.74
C LEU A 262 1.14 -15.47 -1.29
N ASP A 263 2.41 -15.14 -1.50
CA ASP A 263 3.48 -16.10 -1.74
C ASP A 263 4.53 -16.01 -0.62
N SER A 264 4.76 -17.13 0.06
CA SER A 264 5.60 -17.24 1.25
C SER A 264 6.29 -18.59 1.35
#